data_AF-A0A1B0APM4-F1
#
_entry.id   AF-A0A1B0APM4-F1
#
_cell.length_a   1.000
_cell.length_b   1.000
_cell.length_c   1.000
_cell.angle_alpha   90.00
_cell.angle_beta   90.00
_cell.angle_gamma   90.00
#
_symmetry.space_group_name_H-M   'P 1'
#
loop_
_entity.id
_entity.type
_entity.pdbx_description
1 polymer ?
#
loop_
_entity_poly.entity_id
_entity_poly.type
_entity_poly.pdbx_seq_one_letter_code
_entity_poly.pdbx_strand_id
1 'polypeptide(L)'
;MSCPYGSTNGSEHDDNAIPLNNEVGKIYGEYLMLDKLLNAQHMLSKENNQSVHDEHLFIITHQAYELWFKQIIFELDSIREMLNEERIEETKTLEILKRLNRIVLILKLLVDQVPILETMTPLDFMDFRNYLAPASGFQSLQFRLIENKLGVKAEHRVKYNQKYSEAFGFDRFAIEAIIKSENEPSLLELIEKWLERTPGLEENGFNFWHKFQDSVDRFLKEQENSAMKEKVESAKNYRLMDIEKRREVYRSIFDIAIHEALVSRGDRRFSHKALQGAIMITFYRDEPRFSQPHQVLTLLMDIDSLITKWRYNHVIMVQRMIGSQQLGTGGSSGYQYLRSTLSDRYKVFLDLFNLSTFLIPREAIPPLDETMRKELIN
;
A
#
# COMPACT_ATOMS: atom_id res chain seq x y z
N MET A 1 -8.76 14.14 26.67
CA MET A 1 -9.83 13.12 26.78
C MET A 1 -9.45 12.17 27.91
N SER A 2 -10.19 12.22 29.02
CA SER A 2 -9.99 11.32 30.16
C SER A 2 -10.89 10.09 29.98
N CYS A 3 -10.36 8.90 30.23
CA CYS A 3 -11.05 7.62 30.07
C CYS A 3 -12.12 7.44 31.19
N PRO A 4 -13.37 7.01 30.90
CA PRO A 4 -14.38 6.81 31.93
C PRO A 4 -14.61 5.31 32.21
N TYR A 5 -14.50 4.86 33.46
CA TYR A 5 -15.35 3.80 34.00
C TYR A 5 -15.31 3.74 35.53
N GLY A 6 -16.51 3.72 36.13
CA GLY A 6 -16.72 3.36 37.53
C GLY A 6 -17.86 4.14 38.21
N SER A 7 -19.12 3.84 37.89
CA SER A 7 -20.24 4.31 38.69
C SER A 7 -20.37 3.46 39.97
N THR A 8 -20.52 4.07 41.13
CA THR A 8 -21.64 3.80 42.06
C THR A 8 -21.72 4.89 43.15
N ASN A 9 -22.92 5.46 43.26
CA ASN A 9 -23.56 6.19 44.36
C ASN A 9 -22.71 6.78 45.51
N GLY A 10 -22.85 8.09 45.70
CA GLY A 10 -22.58 8.75 46.98
C GLY A 10 -22.34 10.24 46.80
N SER A 11 -23.32 11.06 47.15
CA SER A 11 -23.18 12.51 47.26
C SER A 11 -22.25 12.87 48.41
N GLU A 12 -21.04 13.33 48.11
CA GLU A 12 -20.24 14.16 49.01
C GLU A 12 -19.31 15.00 48.14
N HIS A 13 -19.38 16.33 48.32
CA HIS A 13 -18.43 17.27 47.73
C HIS A 13 -17.06 16.97 48.35
N ASP A 14 -16.24 16.21 47.63
CA ASP A 14 -14.86 15.95 48.01
C ASP A 14 -13.96 17.11 47.52
N ASP A 15 -13.87 18.16 48.34
CA ASP A 15 -12.91 19.26 48.18
C ASP A 15 -11.45 18.82 48.42
N ASN A 16 -11.17 17.51 48.52
CA ASN A 16 -9.83 16.93 48.66
C ASN A 16 -9.42 16.05 47.46
N ALA A 17 -9.78 16.43 46.24
CA ALA A 17 -9.12 15.89 45.05
C ALA A 17 -7.65 16.38 45.01
N ILE A 18 -6.76 15.65 45.69
CA ILE A 18 -5.31 15.83 45.56
C ILE A 18 -4.97 15.64 44.08
N PRO A 19 -4.43 16.67 43.38
CA PRO A 19 -4.02 16.47 42.00
C PRO A 19 -2.97 15.36 41.98
N LEU A 20 -3.14 14.38 41.08
CA LEU A 20 -2.14 13.33 40.78
C LEU A 20 -0.76 13.88 40.33
N ASN A 21 -0.52 15.19 40.45
CA ASN A 21 0.73 15.89 40.14
C ASN A 21 1.89 15.58 41.09
N ASN A 22 1.69 14.76 42.14
CA ASN A 22 2.75 14.37 43.08
C ASN A 22 3.30 12.95 42.87
N GLU A 23 2.80 12.20 41.89
CA GLU A 23 3.50 11.00 41.41
C GLU A 23 4.60 11.40 40.42
N VAL A 24 5.77 10.75 40.50
CA VAL A 24 6.93 10.95 39.60
C VAL A 24 6.61 10.40 38.21
N GLY A 25 5.61 10.98 37.55
CA GLY A 25 5.21 10.71 36.17
C GLY A 25 5.60 11.88 35.28
N LYS A 26 5.93 11.60 34.01
CA LYS A 26 6.16 12.68 33.02
C LYS A 26 4.86 13.41 32.75
N ILE A 27 4.90 14.74 32.80
CA ILE A 27 3.76 15.58 32.46
C ILE A 27 3.46 15.46 30.95
N TYR A 28 2.19 15.57 30.54
CA TYR A 28 1.76 15.41 29.13
C TYR A 28 2.64 16.15 28.12
N GLY A 29 2.95 17.43 28.40
CA GLY A 29 3.81 18.26 27.55
C GLY A 29 5.23 17.73 27.41
N GLU A 30 5.79 17.16 28.49
CA GLU A 30 7.13 16.56 28.49
C GLU A 30 7.14 15.21 27.77
N TYR A 31 6.09 14.40 27.96
CA TYR A 31 5.97 13.10 27.30
C TYR A 31 5.88 13.23 25.77
N LEU A 32 5.08 14.19 25.29
CA LEU A 32 4.91 14.44 23.85
C LEU A 32 5.92 15.43 23.27
N MET A 33 6.80 16.00 24.09
CA MET A 33 7.78 17.01 23.69
C MET A 33 7.12 18.18 22.94
N LEU A 34 6.02 18.70 23.50
CA LEU A 34 5.22 19.75 22.86
C LEU A 34 6.00 21.06 22.70
N ASP A 35 7.03 21.28 23.51
CA ASP A 35 7.98 22.38 23.34
C ASP A 35 8.70 22.32 21.99
N LYS A 36 9.04 21.13 21.49
CA LYS A 36 9.62 20.98 20.15
C LYS A 36 8.55 21.01 19.07
N LEU A 37 7.47 20.26 19.29
CA LEU A 37 6.44 20.09 18.26
C LEU A 37 5.68 21.38 17.96
N LEU A 38 5.30 22.14 18.98
CA LEU A 38 4.47 23.35 18.88
C LEU A 38 5.30 24.65 18.71
N ASN A 39 6.63 24.54 18.60
CA ASN A 39 7.50 25.66 18.22
C ASN A 39 8.24 25.42 16.88
N ALA A 40 7.79 24.44 16.09
CA ALA A 40 8.37 24.12 14.78
C ALA A 40 7.70 24.88 13.62
N GLN A 41 6.76 25.80 13.88
CA GLN A 41 5.95 26.50 12.88
C GLN A 41 6.59 27.84 12.50
N HIS A 42 7.51 27.81 11.54
CA HIS A 42 8.20 29.01 11.04
C HIS A 42 7.64 29.44 9.68
N MET A 43 6.97 30.60 9.65
CA MET A 43 6.37 31.20 8.44
C MET A 43 7.37 32.12 7.74
N LEU A 44 7.78 31.77 6.53
CA LEU A 44 8.73 32.56 5.74
C LEU A 44 8.12 33.89 5.28
N SER A 45 6.82 33.94 5.04
CA SER A 45 6.14 35.20 4.68
C SER A 45 6.20 36.21 5.83
N LYS A 46 6.10 35.73 7.08
CA LYS A 46 6.25 36.55 8.29
C LYS A 46 7.68 37.05 8.48
N GLU A 47 8.68 36.20 8.23
CA GLU A 47 10.10 36.59 8.27
C GLU A 47 10.43 37.67 7.22
N ASN A 48 9.75 37.63 6.06
CA ASN A 48 9.91 38.61 4.98
C ASN A 48 8.97 39.84 5.10
N ASN A 49 8.36 40.07 6.26
CA ASN A 49 7.45 41.19 6.54
C ASN A 49 6.19 41.28 5.65
N GLN A 50 5.77 40.18 5.04
CA GLN A 50 4.55 40.07 4.23
C GLN A 50 3.74 38.87 4.71
N SER A 51 3.30 38.91 5.97
CA SER A 51 2.64 37.77 6.61
C SER A 51 1.38 37.33 5.85
N VAL A 52 1.38 36.09 5.35
CA VAL A 52 0.22 35.45 4.74
C VAL A 52 -0.34 34.41 5.70
N HIS A 53 -1.61 34.58 6.09
CA HIS A 53 -2.25 33.78 7.14
C HIS A 53 -2.21 32.27 6.83
N ASP A 54 -2.56 31.89 5.61
CA ASP A 54 -2.73 30.49 5.22
C ASP A 54 -1.41 29.72 5.07
N GLU A 55 -0.25 30.38 5.11
CA GLU A 55 1.04 29.71 5.22
C GLU A 55 1.12 28.85 6.50
N HIS A 56 0.48 29.29 7.60
CA HIS A 56 0.44 28.48 8.82
C HIS A 56 -0.34 27.17 8.62
N LEU A 57 -1.47 27.21 7.90
CA LEU A 57 -2.24 26.02 7.53
C LEU A 57 -1.42 25.08 6.64
N PHE A 58 -0.70 25.64 5.67
CA PHE A 58 0.20 24.89 4.80
C PHE A 58 1.26 24.13 5.61
N ILE A 59 1.94 24.80 6.55
CA ILE A 59 2.96 24.20 7.41
C ILE A 59 2.38 23.09 8.28
N ILE A 60 1.30 23.37 9.02
CA ILE A 60 0.67 22.40 9.93
C ILE A 60 0.19 21.16 9.18
N THR A 61 -0.40 21.34 8.00
CA THR A 61 -0.86 20.21 7.17
C THR A 61 0.31 19.30 6.81
N HIS A 62 1.41 19.85 6.30
CA HIS A 62 2.59 19.05 5.93
C HIS A 62 3.26 18.40 7.14
N GLN A 63 3.33 19.10 8.29
CA GLN A 63 3.84 18.52 9.53
C GLN A 63 2.97 17.34 10.01
N ALA A 64 1.65 17.45 9.92
CA ALA A 64 0.73 16.36 10.25
C ALA A 64 0.95 15.15 9.32
N TYR A 65 1.09 15.37 8.00
CA TYR A 65 1.46 14.30 7.07
C TYR A 65 2.77 13.62 7.44
N GLU A 66 3.82 14.37 7.75
CA GLU A 66 5.14 13.82 8.09
C GLU A 66 5.13 13.04 9.42
N LEU A 67 4.31 13.42 10.40
CA LEU A 67 4.09 12.62 11.62
C LEU A 67 3.44 11.27 11.29
N TRP A 68 2.43 11.26 10.44
CA TRP A 68 1.77 10.03 10.01
C TRP A 68 2.65 9.16 9.10
N PHE A 69 3.47 9.76 8.24
CA PHE A 69 4.47 9.03 7.46
C PHE A 69 5.47 8.34 8.37
N LYS A 70 5.92 9.01 9.43
CA LYS A 70 6.78 8.39 10.44
C LYS A 70 6.11 7.19 11.10
N GLN A 71 4.83 7.31 11.46
CA GLN A 71 4.07 6.19 12.02
C GLN A 71 3.96 5.03 11.02
N ILE A 72 3.64 5.31 9.74
CA ILE A 72 3.57 4.28 8.70
C ILE A 72 4.92 3.56 8.56
N ILE A 73 6.03 4.30 8.52
CA ILE A 73 7.38 3.71 8.44
C ILE A 73 7.65 2.82 9.65
N PHE A 74 7.29 3.27 10.86
CA PHE A 74 7.47 2.50 12.08
C PHE A 74 6.69 1.17 12.05
N GLU A 75 5.43 1.20 11.63
CA GLU A 75 4.63 -0.02 11.44
C GLU A 75 5.26 -0.91 10.35
N LEU A 76 5.61 -0.32 9.20
CA LEU A 76 6.14 -1.04 8.04
C LEU A 76 7.46 -1.73 8.34
N ASP A 77 8.39 -1.06 9.02
CA ASP A 77 9.68 -1.64 9.41
C ASP A 77 9.49 -2.80 10.36
N SER A 78 8.56 -2.67 11.32
CA SER A 78 8.25 -3.75 12.24
C SER A 78 7.59 -4.96 11.56
N ILE A 79 6.78 -4.74 10.52
CA ILE A 79 6.19 -5.81 9.71
C ILE A 79 7.27 -6.49 8.87
N ARG A 80 8.16 -5.71 8.25
CA ARG A 80 9.31 -6.22 7.49
C ARG A 80 10.20 -7.10 8.37
N GLU A 81 10.47 -6.68 9.60
CA GLU A 81 11.23 -7.49 10.56
C GLU A 81 10.55 -8.83 10.86
N MET A 82 9.24 -8.83 11.17
CA MET A 82 8.47 -10.06 11.42
C MET A 82 8.42 -11.01 10.21
N LEU A 83 8.36 -10.46 8.98
CA LEU A 83 8.31 -11.26 7.76
C LEU A 83 9.68 -11.82 7.33
N ASN A 84 10.78 -11.26 7.85
CA ASN A 84 12.13 -11.67 7.52
C ASN A 84 12.57 -12.97 8.24
N GLU A 85 11.67 -13.59 9.01
CA GLU A 85 11.92 -14.87 9.67
C GLU A 85 11.64 -16.08 8.76
N GLU A 86 12.37 -17.18 8.97
CA GLU A 86 12.19 -18.43 8.20
C GLU A 86 10.82 -19.10 8.43
N ARG A 87 10.20 -18.87 9.59
CA ARG A 87 8.86 -19.38 9.91
C ARG A 87 8.09 -18.30 10.64
N ILE A 88 6.89 -18.00 10.15
CA ILE A 88 6.00 -17.02 10.76
C ILE A 88 4.91 -17.79 11.49
N GLU A 89 4.91 -17.70 12.81
CA GLU A 89 3.85 -18.28 13.63
C GLU A 89 2.51 -17.55 13.39
N GLU A 90 1.40 -18.26 13.58
CA GLU A 90 0.06 -17.69 13.37
C GLU A 90 -0.21 -16.46 14.26
N THR A 91 0.35 -16.46 15.47
CA THR A 91 0.30 -15.33 16.41
C THR A 91 0.93 -14.07 15.82
N LYS A 92 2.07 -14.19 15.10
CA LYS A 92 2.71 -13.08 14.39
C LYS A 92 1.90 -12.64 13.18
N THR A 93 1.18 -13.56 12.52
CA THR A 93 0.29 -13.21 11.41
C THR A 93 -0.83 -12.27 11.86
N LEU A 94 -1.42 -12.50 13.03
CA LEU A 94 -2.42 -11.57 13.61
C LEU A 94 -1.84 -10.19 13.91
N GLU A 95 -0.60 -10.14 14.41
CA GLU A 95 0.08 -8.87 14.67
C GLU A 95 0.38 -8.11 13.37
N ILE A 96 0.85 -8.80 12.33
CA ILE A 96 1.05 -8.25 10.98
C ILE A 96 -0.27 -7.67 10.45
N LEU A 97 -1.36 -8.43 10.53
CA LEU A 97 -2.69 -7.98 10.11
C LEU A 97 -3.14 -6.72 10.84
N LYS A 98 -2.99 -6.69 12.17
CA LYS A 98 -3.33 -5.52 12.99
C LYS A 98 -2.56 -4.28 12.53
N ARG A 99 -1.25 -4.41 12.27
CA ARG A 99 -0.39 -3.30 11.85
C ARG A 99 -0.64 -2.86 10.42
N LEU A 100 -0.87 -3.78 9.48
CA LEU A 100 -1.29 -3.47 8.12
C LEU A 100 -2.63 -2.72 8.11
N ASN A 101 -3.62 -3.20 8.88
CA ASN A 101 -4.90 -2.52 9.01
C ASN A 101 -4.76 -1.11 9.62
N ARG A 102 -3.84 -0.94 10.59
CA ARG A 102 -3.50 0.38 11.11
C ARG A 102 -2.95 1.30 10.02
N ILE A 103 -2.02 0.82 9.18
CA ILE A 103 -1.52 1.60 8.02
C ILE A 103 -2.68 1.98 7.09
N VAL A 104 -3.60 1.05 6.79
CA VAL A 104 -4.81 1.33 5.98
C VAL A 104 -5.64 2.45 6.58
N LEU A 105 -5.90 2.43 7.89
CA LEU A 105 -6.69 3.48 8.56
C LEU A 105 -5.97 4.83 8.57
N ILE A 106 -4.65 4.85 8.78
CA ILE A 106 -3.84 6.07 8.68
C ILE A 106 -3.92 6.62 7.25
N LEU A 107 -3.75 5.78 6.23
CA LEU A 107 -3.83 6.21 4.83
C LEU A 107 -5.22 6.76 4.45
N LYS A 108 -6.31 6.19 4.99
CA LYS A 108 -7.66 6.78 4.84
C LYS A 108 -7.73 8.19 5.41
N LEU A 109 -7.22 8.39 6.62
CA LEU A 109 -7.13 9.72 7.24
C LEU A 109 -6.27 10.68 6.38
N LEU A 110 -5.15 10.21 5.83
CA LEU A 110 -4.29 11.01 4.96
C LEU A 110 -4.97 11.42 3.65
N VAL A 111 -5.83 10.56 3.08
CA VAL A 111 -6.67 10.88 1.93
C VAL A 111 -7.68 11.99 2.29
N ASP A 112 -8.29 11.90 3.48
CA ASP A 112 -9.30 12.85 3.97
C ASP A 112 -8.70 14.16 4.53
N GLN A 113 -7.37 14.24 4.70
CA GLN A 113 -6.69 15.48 5.08
C GLN A 113 -6.54 16.47 3.92
N VAL A 114 -6.54 16.02 2.66
CA VAL A 114 -6.38 16.91 1.48
C VAL A 114 -7.46 18.01 1.45
N PRO A 115 -8.76 17.72 1.67
CA PRO A 115 -9.81 18.75 1.75
C PRO A 115 -9.56 19.87 2.75
N ILE A 116 -8.78 19.65 3.82
CA ILE A 116 -8.44 20.70 4.80
C ILE A 116 -7.58 21.77 4.10
N LEU A 117 -6.55 21.34 3.35
CA LEU A 117 -5.69 22.26 2.60
C LEU A 117 -6.40 22.88 1.40
N GLU A 118 -7.42 22.22 0.85
CA GLU A 118 -8.27 22.79 -0.21
C GLU A 118 -9.14 23.98 0.25
N THR A 119 -9.21 24.26 1.56
CA THR A 119 -9.88 25.46 2.08
C THR A 119 -9.08 26.74 1.82
N MET A 120 -7.77 26.64 1.60
CA MET A 120 -6.91 27.74 1.16
C MET A 120 -7.22 28.09 -0.30
N THR A 121 -7.34 29.38 -0.61
CA THR A 121 -7.61 29.79 -1.99
C THR A 121 -6.32 29.80 -2.84
N PRO A 122 -6.41 29.61 -4.17
CA PRO A 122 -5.25 29.74 -5.04
C PRO A 122 -4.57 31.12 -4.99
N LEU A 123 -5.33 32.19 -4.71
CA LEU A 123 -4.78 33.55 -4.57
C LEU A 123 -3.93 33.66 -3.32
N ASP A 124 -4.45 33.20 -2.17
CA ASP A 124 -3.69 33.20 -0.91
C ASP A 124 -2.44 32.32 -1.01
N PHE A 125 -2.53 31.19 -1.71
CA PHE A 125 -1.36 30.34 -1.98
C PHE A 125 -0.29 31.09 -2.79
N MET A 126 -0.69 31.85 -3.82
CA MET A 126 0.25 32.61 -4.65
C MET A 126 1.01 33.68 -3.87
N ASP A 127 0.40 34.26 -2.83
CA ASP A 127 1.01 35.32 -2.03
C ASP A 127 2.24 34.85 -1.22
N PHE A 128 2.32 33.55 -0.85
CA PHE A 128 3.50 33.00 -0.16
C PHE A 128 4.29 31.96 -0.95
N ARG A 129 3.79 31.51 -2.11
CA ARG A 129 4.45 30.49 -2.95
C ARG A 129 5.90 30.83 -3.31
N ASN A 130 6.21 32.12 -3.50
CA ASN A 130 7.54 32.57 -3.89
C ASN A 130 8.60 32.30 -2.82
N TYR A 131 8.22 32.21 -1.55
CA TYR A 131 9.14 31.88 -0.45
C TYR A 131 9.49 30.39 -0.39
N LEU A 132 8.70 29.52 -1.05
CA LEU A 132 8.88 28.08 -1.00
C LEU A 132 9.97 27.59 -1.96
N ALA A 133 10.28 28.31 -3.03
CA ALA A 133 11.28 27.83 -4.00
C ALA A 133 12.70 27.81 -3.38
N PRO A 134 13.51 26.76 -3.63
CA PRO A 134 13.27 25.58 -4.48
C PRO A 134 12.63 24.38 -3.77
N ALA A 135 12.17 24.53 -2.52
CA ALA A 135 11.59 23.45 -1.74
C ALA A 135 10.33 22.88 -2.38
N SER A 136 10.18 21.56 -2.31
CA SER A 136 9.02 20.86 -2.84
C SER A 136 8.80 19.50 -2.19
N GLY A 137 7.61 18.93 -2.34
CA GLY A 137 7.29 17.58 -1.88
C GLY A 137 8.16 16.47 -2.49
N PHE A 138 8.96 16.75 -3.53
CA PHE A 138 9.98 15.82 -4.00
C PHE A 138 11.03 15.50 -2.94
N GLN A 139 11.23 16.43 -2.00
CA GLN A 139 12.18 16.34 -0.90
C GLN A 139 11.57 15.76 0.38
N SER A 140 10.33 15.23 0.33
CA SER A 140 9.79 14.44 1.44
C SER A 140 10.54 13.10 1.49
N LEU A 141 11.53 13.02 2.39
CA LEU A 141 12.33 11.82 2.62
C LEU A 141 11.42 10.65 2.99
N GLN A 142 10.52 10.86 3.96
CA GLN A 142 9.68 9.78 4.49
C GLN A 142 8.74 9.21 3.42
N PHE A 143 8.19 10.05 2.53
CA PHE A 143 7.39 9.55 1.42
C PHE A 143 8.18 8.63 0.48
N ARG A 144 9.46 8.95 0.19
CA ARG A 144 10.35 8.08 -0.60
C ARG A 144 10.71 6.80 0.15
N LEU A 145 10.96 6.88 1.46
CA LEU A 145 11.21 5.70 2.28
C LEU A 145 9.99 4.76 2.29
N ILE A 146 8.76 5.28 2.37
CA ILE A 146 7.54 4.46 2.28
C ILE A 146 7.47 3.75 0.93
N GLU A 147 7.65 4.47 -0.18
CA GLU A 147 7.63 3.88 -1.52
C GLU A 147 8.67 2.75 -1.67
N ASN A 148 9.91 2.98 -1.22
CA ASN A 148 11.00 2.00 -1.31
C ASN A 148 10.74 0.79 -0.42
N LYS A 149 10.39 1.02 0.85
CA LYS A 149 10.12 -0.04 1.83
C LYS A 149 8.90 -0.87 1.46
N LEU A 150 7.91 -0.32 0.75
CA LEU A 150 6.82 -1.11 0.16
C LEU A 150 7.34 -1.97 -1.01
N GLY A 151 8.09 -1.39 -1.94
CA GLY A 151 8.70 -2.11 -3.06
C GLY A 151 8.63 -1.40 -4.42
N VAL A 152 8.47 -0.07 -4.46
CA VAL A 152 8.51 0.70 -5.71
C VAL A 152 9.93 0.75 -6.25
N LYS A 153 10.22 -0.06 -7.28
CA LYS A 153 11.54 -0.10 -7.92
C LYS A 153 11.87 1.18 -8.70
N ALA A 154 13.15 1.54 -8.74
CA ALA A 154 13.63 2.77 -9.38
C ALA A 154 13.30 2.81 -10.88
N GLU A 155 13.42 1.68 -11.58
CA GLU A 155 13.14 1.54 -13.01
C GLU A 155 11.65 1.77 -13.37
N HIS A 156 10.73 1.50 -12.43
CA HIS A 156 9.31 1.73 -12.62
C HIS A 156 8.93 3.21 -12.47
N ARG A 157 9.75 3.99 -11.77
CA ARG A 157 9.50 5.43 -11.59
C ARG A 157 9.54 6.13 -12.95
N VAL A 158 8.70 7.15 -13.12
CA VAL A 158 8.71 7.97 -14.34
C VAL A 158 10.06 8.69 -14.49
N LYS A 159 10.55 8.89 -15.71
CA LYS A 159 11.92 9.37 -16.01
C LYS A 159 12.40 10.55 -15.15
N TYR A 160 11.55 11.56 -14.96
CA TYR A 160 11.87 12.74 -14.15
C TYR A 160 12.24 12.39 -12.69
N ASN A 161 11.70 11.30 -12.15
CA ASN A 161 11.84 10.87 -10.76
C ASN A 161 12.56 9.52 -10.63
N GLN A 162 13.30 9.08 -11.66
CA GLN A 162 14.12 7.88 -11.57
C GLN A 162 15.33 8.10 -10.65
N LYS A 163 15.93 9.29 -10.71
CA LYS A 163 17.01 9.72 -9.80
C LYS A 163 16.48 10.68 -8.74
N TYR A 164 15.44 10.26 -8.03
CA TYR A 164 14.79 11.09 -7.01
C TYR A 164 15.70 11.45 -5.83
N SER A 165 16.80 10.71 -5.62
CA SER A 165 17.84 11.02 -4.64
C SER A 165 18.55 12.34 -4.92
N GLU A 166 18.62 12.78 -6.19
CA GLU A 166 19.21 14.08 -6.56
C GLU A 166 18.46 15.27 -5.95
N ALA A 167 17.16 15.10 -5.64
CA ALA A 167 16.36 16.14 -4.99
C ALA A 167 16.84 16.48 -3.57
N PHE A 168 17.58 15.56 -2.91
CA PHE A 168 18.10 15.72 -1.55
C PHE A 168 19.49 16.39 -1.52
N GLY A 169 20.06 16.72 -2.68
CA GLY A 169 21.29 17.51 -2.78
C GLY A 169 22.48 16.88 -2.05
N PHE A 170 22.96 17.55 -1.00
CA PHE A 170 24.11 17.11 -0.18
C PHE A 170 23.70 16.62 1.22
N ASP A 171 22.41 16.40 1.48
CA ASP A 171 21.95 15.84 2.75
C ASP A 171 22.39 14.37 2.84
N ARG A 172 23.54 14.15 3.49
CA ARG A 172 24.13 12.82 3.66
C ARG A 172 23.20 11.87 4.40
N PHE A 173 22.46 12.36 5.40
CA PHE A 173 21.54 11.53 6.16
C PHE A 173 20.39 11.04 5.29
N ALA A 174 19.79 11.94 4.50
CA ALA A 174 18.71 11.57 3.58
C ALA A 174 19.19 10.58 2.52
N ILE A 175 20.36 10.82 1.92
CA ILE A 175 20.94 9.94 0.90
C ILE A 175 21.24 8.54 1.48
N GLU A 176 21.87 8.47 2.65
CA GLU A 176 22.15 7.19 3.32
C GLU A 176 20.87 6.43 3.66
N ALA A 177 19.83 7.12 4.15
CA ALA A 177 18.54 6.51 4.44
C ALA A 177 17.85 5.97 3.17
N ILE A 178 17.95 6.69 2.04
CA ILE A 178 17.42 6.25 0.74
C ILE A 178 18.16 5.01 0.27
N ILE A 179 19.50 5.06 0.22
CA ILE A 179 20.34 3.92 -0.20
C ILE A 179 20.05 2.69 0.67
N LYS A 180 19.92 2.87 1.98
CA LYS A 180 19.54 1.80 2.89
C LYS A 180 18.16 1.22 2.54
N SER A 181 17.16 2.07 2.30
CA SER A 181 15.81 1.63 1.96
C SER A 181 15.69 0.94 0.60
N GLU A 182 16.58 1.23 -0.35
CA GLU A 182 16.62 0.56 -1.66
C GLU A 182 17.32 -0.81 -1.61
N ASN A 183 18.27 -0.99 -0.68
CA ASN A 183 19.07 -2.22 -0.57
C ASN A 183 18.52 -3.22 0.44
N GLU A 184 17.79 -2.77 1.46
CA GLU A 184 17.14 -3.68 2.39
C GLU A 184 15.93 -4.36 1.76
N PRO A 185 15.56 -5.58 2.20
CA PRO A 185 14.38 -6.27 1.70
C PRO A 185 13.11 -5.42 1.83
N SER A 186 12.44 -5.19 0.70
CA SER A 186 11.15 -4.51 0.65
C SER A 186 10.02 -5.40 1.18
N LEU A 187 8.87 -4.82 1.52
CA LEU A 187 7.69 -5.59 1.89
C LEU A 187 7.27 -6.52 0.76
N LEU A 188 7.35 -6.07 -0.49
CA LEU A 188 7.10 -6.89 -1.68
C LEU A 188 7.93 -8.18 -1.68
N GLU A 189 9.26 -8.06 -1.53
CA GLU A 189 10.18 -9.21 -1.56
C GLU A 189 9.97 -10.16 -0.38
N LEU A 190 9.63 -9.61 0.79
CA LEU A 190 9.35 -10.42 1.99
C LEU A 190 8.01 -11.16 1.87
N ILE A 191 6.99 -10.51 1.31
CA ILE A 191 5.71 -11.14 0.98
C ILE A 191 5.89 -12.20 -0.09
N GLU A 192 6.70 -11.95 -1.11
CA GLU A 192 7.04 -12.94 -2.15
C GLU A 192 7.63 -14.21 -1.52
N LYS A 193 8.68 -14.08 -0.71
CA LYS A 193 9.29 -15.22 0.01
C LYS A 193 8.30 -15.94 0.94
N TRP A 194 7.38 -15.20 1.57
CA TRP A 194 6.34 -15.80 2.39
C TRP A 194 5.33 -16.60 1.54
N LEU A 195 4.90 -16.06 0.40
CA LEU A 195 3.99 -16.73 -0.54
C LEU A 195 4.61 -17.98 -1.18
N GLU A 196 5.92 -17.98 -1.46
CA GLU A 196 6.63 -19.14 -2.01
C GLU A 196 6.65 -20.36 -1.06
N ARG A 197 6.42 -20.12 0.23
CA ARG A 197 6.34 -21.12 1.31
C ARG A 197 4.90 -21.53 1.63
N THR A 198 3.92 -21.13 0.81
CA THR A 198 2.51 -21.49 1.02
C THR A 198 2.36 -23.01 0.97
N PRO A 199 1.80 -23.65 2.02
CA PRO A 199 1.66 -25.10 2.05
C PRO A 199 0.70 -25.58 0.95
N GLY A 200 1.06 -26.68 0.32
CA GLY A 200 0.32 -27.35 -0.76
C GLY A 200 0.79 -27.02 -2.18
N LEU A 201 1.82 -26.17 -2.31
CA LEU A 201 2.54 -25.94 -3.57
C LEU A 201 3.55 -27.04 -3.90
N GLU A 202 3.87 -27.92 -2.94
CA GLU A 202 4.87 -28.97 -3.10
C GLU A 202 4.43 -30.05 -4.10
N GLU A 203 5.30 -30.40 -5.05
CA GLU A 203 5.04 -31.43 -6.06
C GLU A 203 4.76 -32.81 -5.46
N ASN A 204 5.48 -33.15 -4.38
CA ASN A 204 5.33 -34.41 -3.65
C ASN A 204 4.22 -34.34 -2.56
N GLY A 205 3.56 -33.19 -2.42
CA GLY A 205 2.50 -32.95 -1.45
C GLY A 205 1.13 -32.85 -2.13
N PHE A 206 0.38 -31.79 -1.82
CA PHE A 206 -0.93 -31.56 -2.43
C PHE A 206 -0.84 -31.26 -3.93
N ASN A 207 0.30 -30.73 -4.41
CA ASN A 207 0.55 -30.35 -5.80
C ASN A 207 -0.60 -29.51 -6.40
N PHE A 208 -0.88 -28.39 -5.74
CA PHE A 208 -1.95 -27.48 -6.12
C PHE A 208 -1.87 -27.07 -7.59
N TRP A 209 -0.66 -26.74 -8.07
CA TRP A 209 -0.47 -26.15 -9.39
C TRP A 209 -0.85 -27.10 -10.52
N HIS A 210 -0.43 -28.37 -10.45
CA HIS A 210 -0.80 -29.37 -11.43
C HIS A 210 -2.30 -29.66 -11.42
N LYS A 211 -2.89 -29.84 -10.23
CA LYS A 211 -4.35 -30.06 -10.08
C LYS A 211 -5.16 -28.87 -10.59
N PHE A 212 -4.66 -27.65 -10.39
CA PHE A 212 -5.30 -26.44 -10.90
C PHE A 212 -5.26 -26.39 -12.43
N GLN A 213 -4.12 -26.71 -13.06
CA GLN A 213 -4.01 -26.81 -14.51
C GLN A 213 -5.00 -27.83 -15.09
N ASP A 214 -5.05 -29.05 -14.54
CA ASP A 214 -5.99 -30.09 -14.97
C ASP A 214 -7.45 -29.66 -14.83
N SER A 215 -7.75 -28.87 -13.81
CA SER A 215 -9.11 -28.38 -13.57
C SER A 215 -9.49 -27.25 -14.51
N VAL A 216 -8.56 -26.37 -14.85
CA VAL A 216 -8.74 -25.36 -15.90
C VAL A 216 -8.95 -26.03 -17.26
N ASP A 217 -8.16 -27.04 -17.60
CA ASP A 217 -8.28 -27.75 -18.87
C ASP A 217 -9.64 -28.45 -19.01
N ARG A 218 -10.10 -29.14 -17.96
CA ARG A 218 -11.46 -29.71 -17.92
C ARG A 218 -12.54 -28.64 -18.03
N PHE A 219 -12.45 -27.57 -17.25
CA PHE A 219 -13.41 -26.47 -17.28
C PHE A 219 -13.53 -25.82 -18.67
N LEU A 220 -12.40 -25.52 -19.31
CA LEU A 220 -12.38 -24.94 -20.65
C LEU A 220 -12.92 -25.93 -21.71
N LYS A 221 -12.65 -27.23 -21.55
CA LYS A 221 -13.21 -28.26 -22.45
C LYS A 221 -14.72 -28.38 -22.31
N GLU A 222 -15.24 -28.31 -21.10
CA GLU A 222 -16.69 -28.31 -20.85
C GLU A 222 -17.37 -27.06 -21.43
N GLN A 223 -16.74 -25.88 -21.28
CA GLN A 223 -17.22 -24.64 -21.88
C GLN A 223 -17.22 -24.72 -23.42
N GLU A 224 -16.18 -25.31 -24.02
CA GLU A 224 -16.08 -25.53 -25.46
C GLU A 224 -17.19 -26.48 -25.96
N ASN A 225 -17.38 -27.61 -25.27
CA ASN A 225 -18.45 -28.56 -25.59
C ASN A 225 -19.84 -27.93 -25.46
N SER A 226 -20.04 -27.05 -24.47
CA SER A 226 -21.27 -26.29 -24.28
C SER A 226 -21.48 -25.25 -25.39
N ALA A 227 -20.42 -24.54 -25.79
CA ALA A 227 -20.46 -23.58 -26.89
C ALA A 227 -20.76 -24.25 -28.24
N MET A 228 -20.23 -25.46 -28.48
CA MET A 228 -20.51 -26.23 -29.71
C MET A 228 -21.98 -26.67 -29.84
N LYS A 229 -22.71 -26.77 -28.71
CA LYS A 229 -24.15 -27.08 -28.68
C LYS A 229 -25.04 -25.85 -28.88
N GLU A 230 -24.45 -24.65 -28.94
CA GLU A 230 -25.17 -23.39 -29.13
C GLU A 230 -25.83 -23.34 -30.51
N LYS A 231 -27.10 -22.94 -30.56
CA LYS A 231 -27.88 -22.91 -31.81
C LYS A 231 -27.68 -21.62 -32.58
N VAL A 232 -27.40 -20.53 -31.88
CA VAL A 232 -27.21 -19.21 -32.48
C VAL A 232 -25.75 -19.04 -32.88
N GLU A 233 -25.47 -18.97 -34.18
CA GLU A 233 -24.12 -18.95 -34.74
C GLU A 233 -23.27 -17.77 -34.21
N SER A 234 -23.87 -16.58 -34.06
CA SER A 234 -23.16 -15.42 -33.49
C SER A 234 -22.77 -15.63 -32.02
N ALA A 235 -23.65 -16.23 -31.22
CA ALA A 235 -23.38 -16.56 -29.82
C ALA A 235 -22.32 -17.66 -29.70
N LYS A 236 -22.38 -18.69 -30.56
CA LYS A 236 -21.37 -19.75 -30.65
C LYS A 236 -19.99 -19.16 -30.94
N ASN A 237 -19.87 -18.34 -31.98
CA ASN A 237 -18.59 -17.72 -32.36
C ASN A 237 -18.03 -16.81 -31.27
N TYR A 238 -18.90 -16.02 -30.61
CA TYR A 238 -18.48 -15.20 -29.48
C TYR A 238 -17.95 -16.04 -28.31
N ARG A 239 -18.66 -17.12 -27.94
CA ARG A 239 -18.24 -18.02 -26.84
C ARG A 239 -16.92 -18.72 -27.15
N LEU A 240 -16.73 -19.22 -28.38
CA LEU A 240 -15.48 -19.85 -28.80
C LEU A 240 -14.31 -18.85 -28.77
N MET A 241 -14.52 -17.61 -29.21
CA MET A 241 -13.52 -16.55 -29.11
C MET A 241 -13.17 -16.22 -27.64
N ASP A 242 -14.16 -16.15 -26.75
CA ASP A 242 -13.93 -15.90 -25.31
C ASP A 242 -13.09 -17.03 -24.68
N ILE A 243 -13.41 -18.29 -25.02
CA ILE A 243 -12.65 -19.46 -24.54
C ILE A 243 -11.19 -19.40 -25.01
N GLU A 244 -10.94 -19.06 -26.27
CA GLU A 244 -9.57 -18.94 -26.79
C GLU A 244 -8.78 -17.82 -26.09
N LYS A 245 -9.42 -16.68 -25.84
CA LYS A 245 -8.82 -15.60 -25.04
C LYS A 245 -8.51 -16.06 -23.62
N ARG A 246 -9.40 -16.83 -22.98
CA ARG A 246 -9.15 -17.41 -21.66
C ARG A 246 -7.99 -18.40 -21.68
N ARG A 247 -7.85 -19.23 -22.73
CA ARG A 247 -6.68 -20.13 -22.88
C ARG A 247 -5.38 -19.35 -22.86
N GLU A 248 -5.28 -18.24 -23.59
CA GLU A 248 -4.09 -17.38 -23.58
C GLU A 248 -3.84 -16.73 -22.21
N VAL A 249 -4.90 -16.32 -21.51
CA VAL A 249 -4.80 -15.83 -20.13
C VAL A 249 -4.22 -16.90 -19.20
N TYR A 250 -4.72 -18.14 -19.24
CA TYR A 250 -4.20 -19.23 -18.40
C TYR A 250 -2.80 -19.69 -18.83
N ARG A 251 -2.51 -19.69 -20.12
CA ARG A 251 -1.16 -19.94 -20.64
C ARG A 251 -0.15 -18.98 -20.03
N SER A 252 -0.54 -17.71 -19.85
CA SER A 252 0.33 -16.70 -19.23
C SER A 252 0.71 -16.99 -17.77
N ILE A 253 -0.01 -17.88 -17.07
CA ILE A 253 0.36 -18.31 -15.71
C ILE A 253 0.99 -19.70 -15.72
N PHE A 254 0.55 -20.65 -16.55
CA PHE A 254 1.10 -22.01 -16.57
C PHE A 254 2.45 -22.11 -17.29
N ASP A 255 2.72 -21.23 -18.26
CA ASP A 255 4.01 -21.13 -18.93
C ASP A 255 4.93 -20.16 -18.16
N ILE A 256 5.96 -20.74 -17.52
CA ILE A 256 6.93 -19.97 -16.72
C ILE A 256 7.69 -18.94 -17.56
N ALA A 257 8.01 -19.24 -18.83
CA ALA A 257 8.77 -18.32 -19.68
C ALA A 257 7.94 -17.09 -20.05
N ILE A 258 6.62 -17.26 -20.28
CA ILE A 258 5.71 -16.14 -20.49
C ILE A 258 5.57 -15.31 -19.21
N HIS A 259 5.47 -15.96 -18.06
CA HIS A 259 5.42 -15.25 -16.77
C HIS A 259 6.68 -14.42 -16.52
N GLU A 260 7.87 -14.99 -16.70
CA GLU A 260 9.16 -14.29 -16.54
C GLU A 260 9.29 -13.12 -17.54
N ALA A 261 8.82 -13.30 -18.77
CA ALA A 261 8.75 -12.22 -19.74
C ALA A 261 7.84 -11.07 -19.26
N LEU A 262 6.71 -11.35 -18.61
CA LEU A 262 5.83 -10.34 -18.01
C LEU A 262 6.45 -9.65 -16.78
N VAL A 263 7.22 -10.37 -15.97
CA VAL A 263 7.96 -9.80 -14.84
C VAL A 263 9.06 -8.85 -15.33
N SER A 264 9.86 -9.27 -16.32
CA SER A 264 10.98 -8.47 -16.84
C SER A 264 10.57 -7.13 -17.46
N ARG A 265 9.37 -7.05 -18.05
CA ARG A 265 8.81 -5.81 -18.60
C ARG A 265 8.06 -4.94 -17.57
N GLY A 266 7.87 -5.45 -16.35
CA GLY A 266 7.15 -4.75 -15.29
C GLY A 266 5.62 -4.82 -15.44
N ASP A 267 5.07 -5.86 -16.08
CA ASP A 267 3.62 -6.13 -16.09
C ASP A 267 3.21 -7.05 -14.93
N ARG A 268 4.16 -7.80 -14.36
CA ARG A 268 4.05 -8.55 -13.10
C ARG A 268 5.17 -8.17 -12.14
N ARG A 269 5.02 -8.48 -10.85
CA ARG A 269 6.01 -8.20 -9.80
C ARG A 269 6.48 -9.47 -9.11
N PHE A 270 5.55 -10.36 -8.77
CA PHE A 270 5.82 -11.61 -8.08
C PHE A 270 6.61 -12.60 -8.94
N SER A 271 7.43 -13.40 -8.26
CA SER A 271 7.93 -14.67 -8.79
C SER A 271 6.79 -15.62 -9.16
N HIS A 272 7.08 -16.59 -10.03
CA HIS A 272 6.09 -17.56 -10.48
C HIS A 272 5.47 -18.31 -9.30
N LYS A 273 6.32 -18.79 -8.39
CA LYS A 273 5.89 -19.58 -7.23
C LYS A 273 5.10 -18.74 -6.21
N ALA A 274 5.47 -17.47 -5.99
CA ALA A 274 4.67 -16.57 -5.16
C ALA A 274 3.28 -16.32 -5.75
N LEU A 275 3.17 -16.18 -7.08
CA LEU A 275 1.88 -16.07 -7.75
C LEU A 275 1.02 -17.32 -7.53
N GLN A 276 1.60 -18.53 -7.58
CA GLN A 276 0.88 -19.77 -7.27
C GLN A 276 0.32 -19.75 -5.83
N GLY A 277 1.15 -19.36 -4.85
CA GLY A 277 0.74 -19.24 -3.45
C GLY A 277 -0.40 -18.25 -3.25
N ALA A 278 -0.33 -17.09 -3.92
CA ALA A 278 -1.38 -16.07 -3.85
C ALA A 278 -2.71 -16.56 -4.46
N ILE A 279 -2.67 -17.29 -5.58
CA ILE A 279 -3.85 -17.92 -6.18
C ILE A 279 -4.42 -18.97 -5.22
N MET A 280 -3.57 -19.81 -4.64
CA MET A 280 -3.98 -20.86 -3.70
C MET A 280 -4.70 -20.28 -2.48
N ILE A 281 -4.10 -19.28 -1.82
CA ILE A 281 -4.72 -18.57 -0.69
C ILE A 281 -6.06 -17.96 -1.08
N THR A 282 -6.18 -17.44 -2.30
CA THR A 282 -7.43 -16.83 -2.79
C THR A 282 -8.53 -17.87 -2.99
N PHE A 283 -8.22 -19.05 -3.51
CA PHE A 283 -9.21 -20.12 -3.70
C PHE A 283 -9.65 -20.77 -2.39
N TYR A 284 -8.72 -21.00 -1.47
CA TYR A 284 -9.00 -21.71 -0.22
C TYR A 284 -9.11 -20.76 0.99
N ARG A 285 -9.44 -19.48 0.75
CA ARG A 285 -9.59 -18.43 1.78
C ARG A 285 -10.58 -18.76 2.91
N ASP A 286 -11.49 -19.69 2.66
CA ASP A 286 -12.51 -20.13 3.62
C ASP A 286 -11.95 -21.16 4.62
N GLU A 287 -10.74 -21.70 4.39
CA GLU A 287 -10.04 -22.60 5.31
C GLU A 287 -9.36 -21.84 6.47
N PRO A 288 -9.34 -22.38 7.70
CA PRO A 288 -8.81 -21.68 8.88
C PRO A 288 -7.42 -21.09 8.68
N ARG A 289 -6.46 -21.89 8.20
CA ARG A 289 -5.06 -21.45 7.98
C ARG A 289 -4.87 -20.46 6.84
N PHE A 290 -5.83 -20.32 5.92
CA PHE A 290 -5.76 -19.36 4.82
C PHE A 290 -6.64 -18.11 5.01
N SER A 291 -7.54 -18.11 5.99
CA SER A 291 -8.37 -16.96 6.31
C SER A 291 -7.53 -15.71 6.66
N GLN A 292 -6.52 -15.85 7.52
CA GLN A 292 -5.64 -14.76 7.94
C GLN A 292 -4.68 -14.33 6.81
N PRO A 293 -3.98 -15.26 6.10
CA PRO A 293 -3.22 -14.93 4.90
C PRO A 293 -4.02 -14.15 3.85
N HIS A 294 -5.26 -14.54 3.58
CA HIS A 294 -6.10 -13.83 2.61
C HIS A 294 -6.40 -12.39 3.05
N GLN A 295 -6.60 -12.14 4.35
CA GLN A 295 -6.73 -10.78 4.89
C GLN A 295 -5.44 -9.97 4.72
N VAL A 296 -4.26 -10.58 4.85
CA VAL A 296 -2.99 -9.90 4.59
C VAL A 296 -2.97 -9.42 3.14
N LEU A 297 -3.27 -10.31 2.18
CA LEU A 297 -3.32 -9.94 0.75
C LEU A 297 -4.33 -8.84 0.47
N THR A 298 -5.48 -8.86 1.14
CA THR A 298 -6.52 -7.81 1.03
C THR A 298 -5.99 -6.46 1.51
N LEU A 299 -5.36 -6.41 2.68
CA LEU A 299 -4.83 -5.17 3.23
C LEU A 299 -3.67 -4.60 2.40
N LEU A 300 -2.86 -5.45 1.76
CA LEU A 300 -1.82 -5.00 0.82
C LEU A 300 -2.42 -4.29 -0.40
N MET A 301 -3.51 -4.82 -0.96
CA MET A 301 -4.27 -4.15 -2.02
C MET A 301 -4.88 -2.83 -1.54
N ASP A 302 -5.43 -2.80 -0.32
CA ASP A 302 -5.99 -1.58 0.27
C ASP A 302 -4.95 -0.47 0.41
N ILE A 303 -3.72 -0.82 0.85
CA ILE A 303 -2.59 0.11 0.94
C ILE A 303 -2.26 0.72 -0.44
N ASP A 304 -2.11 -0.11 -1.48
CA ASP A 304 -1.83 0.37 -2.85
C ASP A 304 -2.96 1.27 -3.40
N SER A 305 -4.21 0.88 -3.14
CA SER A 305 -5.39 1.65 -3.55
C SER A 305 -5.42 3.01 -2.86
N LEU A 306 -5.15 3.06 -1.56
CA LEU A 306 -5.16 4.29 -0.78
C LEU A 306 -4.00 5.23 -1.11
N ILE A 307 -2.81 4.69 -1.36
CA ILE A 307 -1.68 5.52 -1.84
C ILE A 307 -2.03 6.14 -3.20
N THR A 308 -2.64 5.37 -4.10
CA THR A 308 -3.08 5.89 -5.41
C THR A 308 -4.19 6.94 -5.26
N LYS A 309 -5.17 6.72 -4.37
CA LYS A 309 -6.19 7.73 -4.03
C LYS A 309 -5.58 9.00 -3.46
N TRP A 310 -4.60 8.88 -2.56
CA TRP A 310 -3.89 10.03 -2.00
C TRP A 310 -3.16 10.81 -3.10
N ARG A 311 -2.44 10.13 -4.00
CA ARG A 311 -1.81 10.78 -5.17
C ARG A 311 -2.83 11.48 -6.05
N TYR A 312 -3.99 10.86 -6.28
CA TYR A 312 -5.06 11.45 -7.08
C TYR A 312 -5.62 12.71 -6.43
N ASN A 313 -5.99 12.67 -5.15
CA ASN A 313 -6.46 13.84 -4.42
C ASN A 313 -5.42 14.96 -4.43
N HIS A 314 -4.15 14.62 -4.22
CA HIS A 314 -3.05 15.58 -4.34
C HIS A 314 -2.93 16.19 -5.74
N VAL A 315 -3.09 15.40 -6.82
CA VAL A 315 -3.11 15.89 -8.20
C VAL A 315 -4.25 16.90 -8.43
N ILE A 316 -5.45 16.59 -7.95
CA ILE A 316 -6.62 17.47 -8.09
C ILE A 316 -6.43 18.78 -7.33
N MET A 317 -5.96 18.71 -6.08
CA MET A 317 -5.62 19.88 -5.28
C MET A 317 -4.56 20.75 -5.98
N VAL A 318 -3.46 20.15 -6.48
CA VAL A 318 -2.42 20.89 -7.20
C VAL A 318 -2.98 21.55 -8.46
N GLN A 319 -3.85 20.86 -9.21
CA GLN A 319 -4.52 21.45 -10.37
C GLN A 319 -5.36 22.66 -10.00
N ARG A 320 -6.05 22.64 -8.84
CA ARG A 320 -6.81 23.79 -8.32
C ARG A 320 -5.87 24.94 -7.92
N MET A 321 -4.75 24.63 -7.27
CA MET A 321 -3.82 25.64 -6.72
C MET A 321 -2.96 26.34 -7.78
N ILE A 322 -2.43 25.61 -8.77
CA ILE A 322 -1.46 26.15 -9.74
C ILE A 322 -1.85 25.90 -11.21
N GLY A 323 -3.01 25.30 -11.47
CA GLY A 323 -3.42 24.93 -12.82
C GLY A 323 -2.59 23.77 -13.40
N SER A 324 -2.64 23.63 -14.73
CA SER A 324 -1.99 22.53 -15.47
C SER A 324 -0.66 22.91 -16.14
N GLN A 325 -0.35 24.21 -16.19
CA GLN A 325 0.76 24.76 -16.99
C GLN A 325 1.87 25.40 -16.14
N GLN A 326 1.63 25.73 -14.87
CA GLN A 326 2.69 26.22 -14.01
C GLN A 326 3.65 25.09 -13.63
N LEU A 327 4.94 25.37 -13.75
CA LEU A 327 6.00 24.50 -13.25
C LEU A 327 5.93 24.40 -11.73
N GLY A 328 6.20 23.21 -11.19
CA GLY A 328 6.33 23.02 -9.75
C GLY A 328 7.57 23.74 -9.23
N THR A 329 7.56 24.15 -7.96
CA THR A 329 8.73 24.80 -7.31
C THR A 329 9.97 23.90 -7.30
N GLY A 330 9.79 22.57 -7.34
CA GLY A 330 10.87 21.58 -7.47
C GLY A 330 11.38 21.34 -8.90
N GLY A 331 10.96 22.12 -9.90
CA GLY A 331 11.46 22.03 -11.28
C GLY A 331 10.76 20.99 -12.17
N SER A 332 9.70 20.34 -11.70
CA SER A 332 8.91 19.39 -12.50
C SER A 332 7.89 20.12 -13.39
N SER A 333 7.29 19.39 -14.34
CA SER A 333 6.12 19.84 -15.10
C SER A 333 4.84 20.01 -14.25
N GLY A 334 4.96 19.95 -12.92
CA GLY A 334 3.89 20.17 -11.96
C GLY A 334 2.82 19.10 -12.09
N TYR A 335 1.62 19.54 -12.48
CA TYR A 335 0.44 18.69 -12.65
C TYR A 335 0.69 17.46 -13.55
N GLN A 336 1.38 17.64 -14.69
CA GLN A 336 1.58 16.54 -15.65
C GLN A 336 2.45 15.42 -15.09
N TYR A 337 3.52 15.79 -14.36
CA TYR A 337 4.33 14.83 -13.62
C TYR A 337 3.47 14.09 -12.59
N LEU A 338 2.75 14.80 -11.73
CA LEU A 338 1.96 14.17 -10.66
C LEU A 338 0.92 13.21 -11.24
N ARG A 339 0.24 13.61 -12.32
CA ARG A 339 -0.73 12.76 -13.03
C ARG A 339 -0.09 11.47 -13.57
N SER A 340 1.15 11.51 -14.03
CA SER A 340 1.87 10.31 -14.50
C SER A 340 2.18 9.30 -13.37
N THR A 341 2.20 9.75 -12.11
CA THR A 341 2.38 8.88 -10.93
C THR A 341 1.14 8.07 -10.56
N LEU A 342 -0.01 8.33 -11.21
CA LEU A 342 -1.26 7.57 -11.02
C LEU A 342 -1.30 6.25 -11.79
N SER A 343 -0.19 5.87 -12.44
CA SER A 343 -0.10 4.65 -13.24
C SER A 343 0.19 3.40 -12.39
N ASP A 344 -0.15 2.23 -12.91
CA ASP A 344 0.13 0.92 -12.29
C ASP A 344 1.63 0.64 -12.10
N ARG A 345 2.51 1.47 -12.68
CA ARG A 345 3.95 1.45 -12.39
C ARG A 345 4.27 1.67 -10.91
N TYR A 346 3.44 2.43 -10.20
CA TYR A 346 3.60 2.71 -8.77
C TYR A 346 2.82 1.73 -7.87
N LYS A 347 2.00 0.84 -8.43
CA LYS A 347 1.35 -0.23 -7.65
C LYS A 347 2.34 -1.34 -7.38
N VAL A 348 2.57 -1.61 -6.11
CA VAL A 348 3.58 -2.58 -5.66
C VAL A 348 3.04 -4.00 -5.76
N PHE A 349 1.80 -4.22 -5.33
CA PHE A 349 1.11 -5.51 -5.33
C PHE A 349 0.15 -5.64 -6.51
N LEU A 350 0.58 -5.19 -7.69
CA LEU A 350 -0.20 -5.21 -8.93
C LEU A 350 -0.77 -6.60 -9.24
N ASP A 351 0.00 -7.66 -8.98
CA ASP A 351 -0.41 -9.03 -9.23
C ASP A 351 -1.64 -9.44 -8.43
N LEU A 352 -1.78 -8.95 -7.18
CA LEU A 352 -2.93 -9.27 -6.31
C LEU A 352 -4.26 -8.79 -6.92
N PHE A 353 -4.27 -7.60 -7.52
CA PHE A 353 -5.45 -7.08 -8.23
C PHE A 353 -5.80 -7.93 -9.44
N ASN A 354 -4.78 -8.44 -10.13
CA ASN A 354 -4.94 -9.22 -11.35
C ASN A 354 -5.25 -10.71 -11.10
N LEU A 355 -5.17 -11.21 -9.85
CA LEU A 355 -5.55 -12.59 -9.51
C LEU A 355 -6.97 -12.94 -9.92
N SER A 356 -7.88 -11.96 -9.86
CA SER A 356 -9.29 -12.13 -10.23
C SER A 356 -9.47 -12.60 -11.69
N THR A 357 -8.47 -12.35 -12.55
CA THR A 357 -8.45 -12.78 -13.95
C THR A 357 -8.35 -14.29 -14.09
N PHE A 358 -7.78 -14.98 -13.09
CA PHE A 358 -7.49 -16.42 -13.15
C PHE A 358 -8.51 -17.29 -12.42
N LEU A 359 -9.55 -16.68 -11.84
CA LEU A 359 -10.54 -17.41 -11.06
C LEU A 359 -11.38 -18.35 -11.95
N ILE A 360 -11.63 -19.55 -11.43
CA ILE A 360 -12.58 -20.52 -12.00
C ILE A 360 -13.78 -20.69 -11.06
N PRO A 361 -14.92 -21.21 -11.54
CA PRO A 361 -16.07 -21.50 -10.68
C PRO A 361 -15.69 -22.41 -9.51
N ARG A 362 -16.35 -22.25 -8.35
CA ARG A 362 -16.04 -23.01 -7.12
C ARG A 362 -16.04 -24.52 -7.32
N GLU A 363 -16.96 -25.03 -8.13
CA GLU A 363 -17.08 -26.45 -8.46
C GLU A 363 -15.87 -27.02 -9.22
N ALA A 364 -15.13 -26.15 -9.92
CA ALA A 364 -13.94 -26.52 -10.68
C ALA A 364 -12.65 -26.35 -9.87
N ILE A 365 -12.69 -25.77 -8.66
CA ILE A 365 -11.49 -25.66 -7.81
C ILE A 365 -11.08 -27.07 -7.35
N PRO A 366 -9.79 -27.44 -7.41
CA PRO A 366 -9.34 -28.74 -6.92
C PRO A 366 -9.79 -28.98 -5.48
N PRO A 367 -10.47 -30.08 -5.16
CA PRO A 367 -10.87 -30.33 -3.77
C PRO A 367 -9.63 -30.63 -2.93
N LEU A 368 -9.61 -30.10 -1.70
CA LEU A 368 -8.61 -30.46 -0.69
C LEU A 368 -8.79 -31.93 -0.31
N ASP A 369 -7.70 -32.71 -0.37
CA ASP A 369 -7.70 -34.08 0.16
C ASP A 369 -7.68 -34.07 1.70
N GLU A 370 -7.91 -35.23 2.31
CA GLU A 370 -8.00 -35.33 3.78
C GLU A 370 -6.70 -34.90 4.48
N THR A 371 -5.55 -35.14 3.86
CA THR A 371 -4.24 -34.78 4.40
C THR A 371 -4.08 -33.27 4.40
N MET A 372 -4.32 -32.61 3.26
CA MET A 372 -4.25 -31.17 3.12
C MET A 372 -5.29 -30.47 4.00
N ARG A 373 -6.50 -31.03 4.11
CA ARG A 373 -7.54 -30.46 4.99
C ARG A 373 -7.11 -30.51 6.47
N LYS A 374 -6.53 -31.62 6.93
CA LYS A 374 -5.99 -31.71 8.30
C LYS A 374 -4.84 -30.75 8.51
N GLU A 375 -3.99 -30.59 7.50
CA GLU A 375 -2.92 -29.60 7.54
C GLU A 375 -3.49 -28.18 7.60
N LEU A 376 -4.56 -27.84 6.90
CA LEU A 376 -5.14 -26.49 6.91
C LEU A 376 -6.03 -26.17 8.12
N ILE A 377 -6.35 -27.17 8.94
CA ILE A 377 -7.11 -27.03 10.19
C ILE A 377 -6.18 -26.95 11.41
N ASN A 378 -5.08 -27.71 11.41
CA ASN A 378 -4.12 -27.81 12.51
C ASN A 378 -2.87 -26.97 12.25
#